data_AF-A0A367XV31-F1
#
_entry.id   AF-A0A367XV31-F1
#
_cell.length_a   1.000
_cell.length_b   1.000
_cell.length_c   1.000
_cell.angle_alpha   90.00
_cell.angle_beta   90.00
_cell.angle_gamma   90.00
#
_symmetry.space_group_name_H-M   'P 1'
#
loop_
_entity.id
_entity.type
_entity.pdbx_description
1 polymer ?
#
loop_
_entity_poly.entity_id
_entity_poly.type
_entity_poly.pdbx_seq_one_letter_code
_entity_poly.pdbx_strand_id
1 'polypeptide(L)'
;MKLLIICAIFASFRTLAAISIPVPLPQPGRDDFYTPTPGFEETEPGTLLKIRPTPRPVRNLLFFHVPLENSWQLLVRSCDSFGKPNAIVTTVLVPPDADKHKIVSYHPFEESTALKCAPSYNFQVGTPPFGNVVTQDPRGLGVGGQAGHAVLDSLRGVLHSGEITGVSPDAKAVLWGYSGGSIASSWAAAMQPDYAPELSDNIIGAAMGGTVTNLTAALEATDKTILSGIIPLALNGFANEYPWVREELDLEVDPKKKASFQRGVQKCLLPAATHFRGKKILGANNDKKAFFPNGWSMLRGSVFSPLLLRNSLVDYDYSEEAVDEVHVPKVPVFMYHGRLDRIVPAKDTNKLYDKWCANGIDSLEYSESLTSGHVLEACQGANAAWTWIRQRFEGRLPVQGCSRTTRLTNLKYHGSTKSSRDYYDGLAKDKSFAQMSAAFQ
;
A
#
# COMPACT_ATOMS: atom_id res chain seq x y z
N MET A 1 77.54 36.97 20.43
CA MET A 1 76.42 37.92 20.25
C MET A 1 76.38 38.36 18.79
N LYS A 2 75.54 37.71 17.97
CA LYS A 2 75.03 38.20 16.68
C LYS A 2 73.85 37.30 16.29
N LEU A 3 72.69 37.93 16.19
CA LEU A 3 71.35 37.38 15.95
C LEU A 3 71.25 36.89 14.49
N LEU A 4 70.71 35.70 14.25
CA LEU A 4 70.32 35.22 12.92
C LEU A 4 68.90 34.69 13.00
N ILE A 5 68.00 35.41 12.33
CA ILE A 5 66.58 35.13 12.17
C ILE A 5 66.44 33.90 11.27
N ILE A 6 65.93 32.80 11.80
CA ILE A 6 65.54 31.63 11.00
C ILE A 6 64.02 31.71 10.79
N CYS A 7 63.62 32.02 9.56
CA CYS A 7 62.23 31.94 9.10
C CYS A 7 61.68 30.53 9.33
N ALA A 8 60.59 30.43 10.08
CA ALA A 8 59.81 29.21 10.22
C ALA A 8 59.07 28.91 8.91
N ILE A 9 59.43 27.79 8.25
CA ILE A 9 58.59 27.19 7.21
C ILE A 9 57.55 26.32 7.93
N PHE A 10 56.35 26.87 8.12
CA PHE A 10 55.17 26.07 8.46
C PHE A 10 54.80 25.23 7.22
N ALA A 11 55.18 23.96 7.21
CA ALA A 11 54.60 22.99 6.29
C ALA A 11 53.14 22.75 6.70
N SER A 12 52.22 23.41 6.02
CA SER A 12 50.79 23.16 6.15
C SER A 12 50.47 21.75 5.61
N PHE A 13 50.32 20.77 6.49
CA PHE A 13 49.63 19.52 6.16
C PHE A 13 48.16 19.86 5.87
N ARG A 14 47.82 20.08 4.60
CA ARG A 14 46.42 20.05 4.16
C ARG A 14 45.95 18.60 4.22
N THR A 15 45.22 18.24 5.26
CA THR A 15 44.36 17.05 5.24
C THR A 15 43.43 17.19 4.04
N LEU A 16 43.69 16.44 2.98
CA LEU A 16 42.71 16.16 1.94
C LEU A 16 41.56 15.41 2.63
N ALA A 17 40.53 16.14 3.07
CA ALA A 17 39.25 15.55 3.35
C ALA A 17 38.79 14.90 2.06
N ALA A 18 38.76 13.56 2.03
CA ALA A 18 38.17 12.82 0.93
C ALA A 18 36.73 13.32 0.78
N ILE A 19 36.46 14.04 -0.31
CA ILE A 19 35.11 14.39 -0.72
C ILE A 19 34.48 13.05 -1.11
N SER A 20 33.84 12.39 -0.14
CA SER A 20 33.00 11.23 -0.42
C SER A 20 31.80 11.76 -1.21
N ILE A 21 31.89 11.66 -2.53
CA ILE A 21 30.74 11.89 -3.40
C ILE A 21 29.69 10.85 -2.96
N PRO A 22 28.53 11.27 -2.43
CA PRO A 22 27.53 10.31 -1.99
C PRO A 22 27.13 9.46 -3.19
N VAL A 23 27.42 8.15 -3.15
CA VAL A 23 26.97 7.23 -4.19
C VAL A 23 25.44 7.31 -4.26
N PRO A 24 24.86 7.63 -5.43
CA PRO A 24 23.41 7.74 -5.56
C PRO A 24 22.78 6.38 -5.28
N LEU A 25 21.68 6.37 -4.52
CA LEU A 25 20.91 5.14 -4.25
C LEU A 25 20.44 4.56 -5.60
N PRO A 26 20.90 3.36 -6.01
CA PRO A 26 20.53 2.80 -7.30
C PRO A 26 19.02 2.61 -7.33
N GLN A 27 18.40 3.00 -8.45
CA GLN A 27 16.98 2.71 -8.65
C GLN A 27 16.77 1.20 -8.69
N PRO A 28 15.62 0.68 -8.24
CA PRO A 28 15.34 -0.75 -8.17
C PRO A 28 15.66 -1.52 -9.46
N GLY A 29 15.34 -0.96 -10.64
CA GLY A 29 15.65 -1.60 -11.93
C GLY A 29 17.14 -1.61 -12.32
N ARG A 30 18.02 -1.07 -11.47
CA ARG A 30 19.49 -1.06 -11.61
C ARG A 30 20.18 -1.55 -10.33
N ASP A 31 19.43 -2.20 -9.45
CA ASP A 31 19.90 -2.68 -8.17
C ASP A 31 19.68 -4.20 -8.12
N ASP A 32 20.78 -4.96 -8.18
CA ASP A 32 20.76 -6.42 -8.24
C ASP A 32 20.05 -7.07 -7.05
N PHE A 33 19.79 -6.32 -5.96
CA PHE A 33 18.97 -6.79 -4.86
C PHE A 33 17.53 -7.10 -5.28
N TYR A 34 16.96 -6.36 -6.24
CA TYR A 34 15.58 -6.58 -6.74
C TYR A 34 15.48 -7.72 -7.75
N THR A 35 16.61 -8.26 -8.20
CA THR A 35 16.66 -9.37 -9.15
C THR A 35 16.92 -10.67 -8.39
N PRO A 36 15.99 -11.63 -8.33
CA PRO A 36 16.25 -12.92 -7.70
C PRO A 36 17.29 -13.73 -8.49
N THR A 37 18.04 -14.57 -7.78
CA THR A 37 18.98 -15.50 -8.42
C THR A 37 18.20 -16.60 -9.15
N PRO A 38 18.56 -17.02 -10.37
CA PRO A 38 17.89 -18.12 -11.05
C PRO A 38 17.79 -19.38 -10.18
N GLY A 39 16.65 -20.09 -10.25
CA GLY A 39 16.33 -21.22 -9.40
C GLY A 39 15.46 -20.84 -8.18
N PHE A 40 15.26 -19.55 -7.92
CA PHE A 40 14.33 -19.09 -6.88
C PHE A 40 12.89 -19.58 -7.14
N GLU A 41 12.54 -19.83 -8.40
CA GLU A 41 11.23 -20.27 -8.85
C GLU A 41 10.80 -21.60 -8.20
N GLU A 42 11.79 -22.44 -7.87
CA GLU A 42 11.63 -23.77 -7.26
C GLU A 42 11.50 -23.73 -5.73
N THR A 43 11.70 -22.56 -5.11
CA THR A 43 11.57 -22.38 -3.65
C THR A 43 10.13 -22.11 -3.23
N GLU A 44 9.78 -22.37 -1.97
CA GLU A 44 8.42 -22.19 -1.44
C GLU A 44 8.05 -20.71 -1.21
N PRO A 45 6.76 -20.33 -1.29
CA PRO A 45 6.34 -18.94 -1.06
C PRO A 45 6.74 -18.51 0.36
N GLY A 46 7.22 -17.28 0.50
CA GLY A 46 7.77 -16.79 1.77
C GLY A 46 9.23 -17.14 2.03
N THR A 47 9.90 -17.86 1.12
CA THR A 47 11.36 -18.09 1.23
C THR A 47 12.12 -16.77 1.15
N LEU A 48 13.02 -16.53 2.11
CA LEU A 48 13.93 -15.39 2.10
C LEU A 48 15.05 -15.63 1.09
N LEU A 49 15.05 -14.88 -0.02
CA LEU A 49 16.01 -15.02 -1.12
C LEU A 49 17.26 -14.16 -0.90
N LYS A 50 17.07 -12.91 -0.45
CA LYS A 50 18.15 -11.97 -0.13
C LYS A 50 17.75 -11.11 1.06
N ILE A 51 18.73 -10.64 1.81
CA ILE A 51 18.51 -9.69 2.89
C ILE A 51 19.68 -8.71 2.96
N ARG A 52 19.38 -7.43 3.22
CA ARG A 52 20.39 -6.39 3.44
C ARG A 52 19.87 -5.32 4.39
N PRO A 53 20.74 -4.58 5.09
CA PRO A 53 20.37 -3.29 5.66
C PRO A 53 19.84 -2.37 4.56
N THR A 54 18.86 -1.51 4.86
CA THR A 54 18.44 -0.47 3.90
C THR A 54 19.66 0.38 3.51
N PRO A 55 19.96 0.56 2.21
CA PRO A 55 21.15 1.29 1.78
C PRO A 55 21.25 2.74 2.27
N ARG A 56 20.12 3.34 2.66
CA ARG A 56 20.03 4.65 3.31
C ARG A 56 19.04 4.59 4.49
N PRO A 57 19.14 5.52 5.45
CA PRO A 57 18.15 5.65 6.51
C PRO A 57 16.73 5.81 5.94
N VAL A 58 15.75 5.24 6.63
CA VAL A 58 14.33 5.41 6.30
C VAL A 58 13.81 6.74 6.87
N ARG A 59 13.03 7.48 6.07
CA ARG A 59 12.41 8.76 6.45
C ARG A 59 11.17 8.54 7.32
N ASN A 60 10.63 9.61 7.91
CA ASN A 60 9.37 9.55 8.67
C ASN A 60 8.18 9.10 7.82
N LEU A 61 7.32 8.29 8.45
CA LEU A 61 6.19 7.60 7.86
C LEU A 61 4.96 8.50 7.91
N LEU A 62 4.14 8.48 6.86
CA LEU A 62 3.06 9.46 6.69
C LEU A 62 2.11 9.52 7.91
N PHE A 63 1.86 8.36 8.53
CA PHE A 63 1.07 8.23 9.76
C PHE A 63 1.91 7.90 11.00
N PHE A 64 3.22 7.67 10.87
CA PHE A 64 4.08 7.24 11.99
C PHE A 64 5.41 7.98 12.02
N HIS A 65 5.66 8.66 13.13
CA HIS A 65 6.97 9.17 13.46
C HIS A 65 7.59 8.19 14.46
N VAL A 66 8.36 7.24 13.94
CA VAL A 66 9.00 6.21 14.78
C VAL A 66 10.51 6.33 14.61
N PRO A 67 11.26 6.65 15.68
CA PRO A 67 12.71 6.53 15.62
C PRO A 67 13.06 5.07 15.31
N LEU A 68 14.05 4.85 14.46
CA LEU A 68 14.46 3.51 14.04
C LEU A 68 15.86 3.23 14.56
N GLU A 69 16.03 2.06 15.16
CA GLU A 69 17.33 1.51 15.51
C GLU A 69 17.93 0.81 14.30
N ASN A 70 17.12 0.01 13.58
CA ASN A 70 17.54 -0.73 12.40
C ASN A 70 16.46 -0.75 11.32
N SER A 71 16.88 -0.92 10.07
CA SER A 71 15.98 -1.18 8.94
C SER A 71 16.61 -2.10 7.90
N TRP A 72 15.81 -3.02 7.37
CA TRP A 72 16.24 -4.08 6.46
C TRP A 72 15.36 -4.14 5.22
N GLN A 73 15.93 -4.59 4.11
CA GLN A 73 15.19 -5.04 2.94
C GLN A 73 15.37 -6.55 2.79
N LEU A 74 14.27 -7.25 2.51
CA LEU A 74 14.19 -8.69 2.32
C LEU A 74 13.63 -8.92 0.92
N LEU A 75 14.37 -9.61 0.04
CA LEU A 75 13.81 -10.15 -1.19
C LEU A 75 13.17 -11.50 -0.85
N VAL A 76 11.88 -11.65 -1.09
CA VAL A 76 11.08 -12.80 -0.68
C VAL A 76 10.44 -13.43 -1.90
N ARG A 77 10.44 -14.77 -1.98
CA ARG A 77 9.72 -15.51 -3.02
C ARG A 77 8.22 -15.37 -2.80
N SER A 78 7.48 -15.05 -3.86
CA SER A 78 6.02 -15.02 -3.86
C SER A 78 5.47 -15.53 -5.20
N CYS A 79 4.19 -15.28 -5.50
CA CYS A 79 3.58 -15.63 -6.76
C CYS A 79 2.62 -14.56 -7.31
N ASP A 80 2.35 -14.64 -8.61
CA ASP A 80 1.34 -13.84 -9.28
C ASP A 80 -0.08 -14.42 -9.08
N SER A 81 -1.08 -13.80 -9.69
CA SER A 81 -2.50 -14.20 -9.63
C SER A 81 -2.79 -15.54 -10.34
N PHE A 82 -1.80 -16.13 -11.00
CA PHE A 82 -1.86 -17.43 -11.65
C PHE A 82 -1.01 -18.49 -10.93
N GLY A 83 -0.43 -18.14 -9.78
CA GLY A 83 0.47 -19.01 -9.04
C GLY A 83 1.86 -19.13 -9.65
N LYS A 84 2.21 -18.33 -10.67
CA LYS A 84 3.56 -18.35 -11.23
C LYS A 84 4.54 -17.67 -10.27
N PRO A 85 5.76 -18.20 -10.10
CA PRO A 85 6.73 -17.63 -9.19
C PRO A 85 7.09 -16.19 -9.53
N ASN A 86 7.15 -15.34 -8.51
CA ASN A 86 7.73 -13.99 -8.58
C ASN A 86 8.55 -13.71 -7.31
N ALA A 87 9.11 -12.50 -7.24
CA ALA A 87 9.81 -12.03 -6.05
C ALA A 87 9.33 -10.62 -5.70
N ILE A 88 9.22 -10.37 -4.40
CA ILE A 88 8.80 -9.09 -3.81
C ILE A 88 9.87 -8.61 -2.84
N VAL A 89 9.99 -7.29 -2.64
CA VAL A 89 10.87 -6.74 -1.60
C VAL A 89 10.03 -6.28 -0.42
N THR A 90 10.44 -6.69 0.78
CA THR A 90 9.84 -6.33 2.07
C THR A 90 10.77 -5.43 2.87
N THR A 91 10.26 -4.34 3.47
CA THR A 91 11.10 -3.45 4.31
C THR A 91 10.81 -3.57 5.80
N VAL A 92 11.68 -4.24 6.56
CA VAL A 92 11.51 -4.38 8.01
C VAL A 92 12.04 -3.14 8.73
N LEU A 93 11.19 -2.50 9.54
CA LEU A 93 11.56 -1.35 10.37
C LEU A 93 11.57 -1.76 11.84
N VAL A 94 12.69 -1.52 12.53
CA VAL A 94 12.88 -1.91 13.92
C VAL A 94 13.10 -0.65 14.77
N PRO A 95 12.09 -0.24 15.56
CA PRO A 95 12.26 0.82 16.56
C PRO A 95 13.24 0.42 17.67
N PRO A 96 13.81 1.39 18.41
CA PRO A 96 14.46 1.11 19.68
C PRO A 96 13.51 0.37 20.63
N ASP A 97 14.04 -0.59 21.39
CA ASP A 97 13.29 -1.37 22.38
C ASP A 97 12.06 -2.10 21.79
N ALA A 98 12.11 -2.44 20.50
CA ALA A 98 11.03 -3.14 19.83
C ALA A 98 10.74 -4.51 20.46
N ASP A 99 9.47 -4.74 20.79
CA ASP A 99 8.97 -6.07 21.15
C ASP A 99 9.00 -6.98 19.92
N LYS A 100 9.95 -7.92 19.90
CA LYS A 100 10.21 -8.82 18.77
C LYS A 100 9.12 -9.85 18.52
N HIS A 101 8.13 -9.96 19.40
CA HIS A 101 6.97 -10.82 19.23
C HIS A 101 5.75 -10.07 18.66
N LYS A 102 5.89 -8.80 18.24
CA LYS A 102 4.78 -8.00 17.70
C LYS A 102 5.14 -7.37 16.35
N ILE A 103 4.31 -7.62 15.35
CA ILE A 103 4.49 -7.13 13.98
C ILE A 103 3.25 -6.35 13.54
N VAL A 104 3.45 -5.11 13.09
CA VAL A 104 2.43 -4.41 12.29
C VAL A 104 2.84 -4.54 10.83
N SER A 105 2.12 -5.37 10.08
CA SER A 105 2.29 -5.50 8.63
C SER A 105 1.48 -4.40 7.96
N TYR A 106 2.15 -3.33 7.52
CA TYR A 106 1.48 -2.13 7.04
C TYR A 106 1.58 -2.02 5.52
N HIS A 107 0.49 -1.69 4.85
CA HIS A 107 0.39 -1.71 3.41
C HIS A 107 0.10 -0.28 2.90
N PRO A 108 1.08 0.41 2.30
CA PRO A 108 0.89 1.75 1.79
C PRO A 108 0.10 1.74 0.48
N PHE A 109 -0.44 2.89 0.15
CA PHE A 109 -1.00 3.16 -1.17
C PHE A 109 0.13 3.55 -2.14
N GLU A 110 0.90 2.56 -2.63
CA GLU A 110 1.93 2.83 -3.66
C GLU A 110 1.32 3.51 -4.91
N GLU A 111 0.14 3.03 -5.30
CA GLU A 111 -0.65 3.54 -6.43
C GLU A 111 0.18 3.80 -7.69
N SER A 112 1.10 2.89 -7.98
CA SER A 112 2.01 2.96 -9.11
C SER A 112 2.44 1.55 -9.51
N THR A 113 2.97 1.46 -10.72
CA THR A 113 3.40 0.21 -11.36
C THR A 113 4.86 0.25 -11.80
N ALA A 114 5.50 1.42 -11.68
CA ALA A 114 6.91 1.57 -11.97
C ALA A 114 7.74 1.14 -10.76
N LEU A 115 8.67 0.22 -10.95
CA LEU A 115 9.47 -0.36 -9.84
C LEU A 115 10.21 0.70 -9.00
N LYS A 116 10.56 1.86 -9.58
CA LYS A 116 11.13 3.00 -8.82
C LYS A 116 10.18 3.65 -7.81
N CYS A 117 8.90 3.29 -7.84
CA CYS A 117 7.86 3.76 -6.93
C CYS A 117 7.61 2.79 -5.78
N ALA A 118 8.28 1.63 -5.82
CA ALA A 118 8.33 0.65 -4.75
C ALA A 118 8.47 1.32 -3.38
N PRO A 119 7.59 1.00 -2.42
CA PRO A 119 7.73 1.36 -1.01
C PRO A 119 9.15 1.16 -0.49
N SER A 120 9.76 0.00 -0.79
CA SER A 120 11.08 -0.35 -0.30
C SER A 120 12.20 0.62 -0.72
N TYR A 121 12.08 1.21 -1.91
CA TYR A 121 12.98 2.27 -2.39
C TYR A 121 12.61 3.63 -1.81
N ASN A 122 11.33 4.00 -1.88
CA ASN A 122 10.90 5.35 -1.55
C ASN A 122 11.02 5.63 -0.05
N PHE A 123 11.01 4.64 0.84
CA PHE A 123 11.18 4.91 2.28
C PHE A 123 12.52 5.55 2.62
N GLN A 124 13.50 5.39 1.75
CA GLN A 124 14.86 5.82 2.00
C GLN A 124 15.06 7.32 1.74
N VAL A 125 15.84 7.97 2.61
CA VAL A 125 16.26 9.37 2.47
C VAL A 125 17.01 9.56 1.14
N GLY A 126 16.69 10.64 0.42
CA GLY A 126 17.26 10.95 -0.89
C GLY A 126 16.42 10.50 -2.08
N THR A 127 15.23 9.91 -1.84
CA THR A 127 14.24 9.54 -2.87
C THR A 127 13.01 10.48 -2.88
N PRO A 128 12.25 10.56 -3.98
CA PRO A 128 10.98 11.33 -4.03
C PRO A 128 9.98 10.90 -2.94
N PRO A 129 9.16 11.81 -2.36
CA PRO A 129 8.28 11.53 -1.21
C PRO A 129 7.03 10.69 -1.50
N PHE A 130 6.96 9.44 -0.98
CA PHE A 130 5.85 8.46 -0.76
C PHE A 130 6.27 7.39 0.28
N GLY A 131 5.47 7.12 1.33
CA GLY A 131 5.85 6.33 2.54
C GLY A 131 5.17 4.95 2.70
N ASN A 132 5.19 4.20 3.82
CA ASN A 132 6.20 3.92 4.88
C ASN A 132 5.70 2.79 5.88
N VAL A 133 6.55 1.84 6.40
CA VAL A 133 6.36 0.61 7.30
C VAL A 133 6.12 -0.76 6.61
N VAL A 134 6.89 -1.84 6.93
CA VAL A 134 6.78 -3.26 6.45
C VAL A 134 5.90 -3.49 5.23
N THR A 135 6.50 -3.27 4.07
CA THR A 135 5.78 -3.24 2.80
C THR A 135 6.34 -4.22 1.80
N GLN A 136 5.45 -4.97 1.15
CA GLN A 136 5.74 -5.55 -0.16
C GLN A 136 5.71 -4.50 -1.28
N ASP A 137 6.36 -4.82 -2.38
CA ASP A 137 6.29 -4.11 -3.66
C ASP A 137 5.39 -4.91 -4.66
N PRO A 138 4.05 -4.86 -4.57
CA PRO A 138 3.19 -5.54 -5.52
C PRO A 138 3.27 -4.82 -6.88
N ARG A 139 3.36 -5.57 -7.98
CA ARG A 139 3.61 -4.99 -9.32
C ARG A 139 2.35 -4.45 -10.02
N GLY A 140 1.20 -4.39 -9.34
CA GLY A 140 -0.06 -3.95 -9.93
C GLY A 140 -1.03 -3.30 -8.94
N LEU A 141 -1.33 -2.01 -9.15
CA LEU A 141 -2.47 -1.35 -8.50
C LEU A 141 -3.78 -2.00 -8.97
N GLY A 142 -4.61 -2.43 -8.03
CA GLY A 142 -5.92 -3.05 -8.30
C GLY A 142 -5.89 -4.56 -8.51
N VAL A 143 -4.73 -5.21 -8.47
CA VAL A 143 -4.61 -6.67 -8.58
C VAL A 143 -4.66 -7.29 -7.19
N GLY A 144 -5.87 -7.57 -6.72
CA GLY A 144 -6.17 -8.00 -5.35
C GLY A 144 -5.49 -9.30 -4.94
N GLY A 145 -5.66 -10.36 -5.74
CA GLY A 145 -5.11 -11.68 -5.44
C GLY A 145 -3.58 -11.68 -5.31
N GLN A 146 -2.89 -11.05 -6.27
CA GLN A 146 -1.43 -10.88 -6.21
C GLN A 146 -0.99 -10.09 -4.97
N ALA A 147 -1.71 -9.00 -4.63
CA ALA A 147 -1.41 -8.23 -3.44
C ALA A 147 -1.61 -9.04 -2.15
N GLY A 148 -2.63 -9.90 -2.09
CA GLY A 148 -2.87 -10.82 -0.98
C GLY A 148 -1.74 -11.84 -0.80
N HIS A 149 -1.30 -12.51 -1.87
CA HIS A 149 -0.13 -13.39 -1.85
C HIS A 149 1.11 -12.65 -1.31
N ALA A 150 1.36 -11.44 -1.85
CA ALA A 150 2.53 -10.67 -1.48
C ALA A 150 2.55 -10.30 0.02
N VAL A 151 1.42 -9.92 0.62
CA VAL A 151 1.32 -9.69 2.08
C VAL A 151 1.69 -10.93 2.88
N LEU A 152 1.06 -12.06 2.55
CA LEU A 152 1.19 -13.29 3.33
C LEU A 152 2.61 -13.86 3.20
N ASP A 153 3.20 -13.82 2.01
CA ASP A 153 4.57 -14.25 1.77
C ASP A 153 5.58 -13.29 2.39
N SER A 154 5.35 -11.97 2.32
CA SER A 154 6.16 -11.01 3.06
C SER A 154 6.18 -11.31 4.55
N LEU A 155 5.03 -11.64 5.14
CA LEU A 155 4.97 -12.02 6.56
C LEU A 155 5.75 -13.32 6.84
N ARG A 156 5.62 -14.36 6.02
CA ARG A 156 6.45 -15.57 6.10
C ARG A 156 7.94 -15.22 6.07
N GLY A 157 8.37 -14.42 5.10
CA GLY A 157 9.76 -13.98 4.96
C GLY A 157 10.27 -13.20 6.18
N VAL A 158 9.44 -12.35 6.78
CA VAL A 158 9.79 -11.62 8.02
C VAL A 158 9.92 -12.58 9.20
N LEU A 159 9.00 -13.52 9.39
CA LEU A 159 9.05 -14.51 10.47
C LEU A 159 10.28 -15.42 10.36
N HIS A 160 10.73 -15.70 9.12
CA HIS A 160 11.97 -16.44 8.85
C HIS A 160 13.26 -15.60 8.94
N SER A 161 13.17 -14.28 9.13
CA SER A 161 14.33 -13.38 9.15
C SER A 161 14.97 -13.20 10.52
N GLY A 162 14.50 -13.93 11.53
CA GLY A 162 14.79 -13.70 12.95
C GLY A 162 16.28 -13.70 13.31
N GLU A 163 17.11 -14.53 12.68
CA GLU A 163 18.56 -14.56 12.91
C GLU A 163 19.25 -13.21 12.60
N ILE A 164 18.63 -12.38 11.76
CA ILE A 164 19.19 -11.11 11.29
C ILE A 164 18.41 -9.91 11.84
N THR A 165 17.07 -9.97 11.82
CA THR A 165 16.20 -8.86 12.24
C THR A 165 15.85 -8.91 13.73
N GLY A 166 16.09 -10.06 14.37
CA GLY A 166 15.68 -10.38 15.73
C GLY A 166 14.18 -10.64 15.89
N VAL A 167 13.39 -10.65 14.81
CA VAL A 167 11.95 -10.95 14.87
C VAL A 167 11.74 -12.40 15.27
N SER A 168 10.82 -12.64 16.21
CA SER A 168 10.51 -14.00 16.63
C SER A 168 9.66 -14.74 15.58
N PRO A 169 9.89 -16.03 15.30
CA PRO A 169 9.06 -16.80 14.37
C PRO A 169 7.62 -17.00 14.87
N ASP A 170 7.38 -16.87 16.18
CA ASP A 170 6.04 -16.95 16.79
C ASP A 170 5.35 -15.57 16.94
N ALA A 171 5.97 -14.51 16.40
CA ALA A 171 5.49 -13.15 16.56
C ALA A 171 4.05 -13.01 16.05
N LYS A 172 3.25 -12.27 16.82
CA LYS A 172 1.88 -11.94 16.43
C LYS A 172 1.87 -10.75 15.50
N ALA A 173 1.05 -10.83 14.47
CA ALA A 173 0.95 -9.84 13.40
C ALA A 173 -0.46 -9.25 13.33
N VAL A 174 -0.54 -7.95 13.07
CA VAL A 174 -1.78 -7.30 12.62
C VAL A 174 -1.55 -6.69 11.24
N LEU A 175 -2.43 -7.01 10.29
CA LEU A 175 -2.42 -6.44 8.95
C LEU A 175 -3.06 -5.05 8.99
N TRP A 176 -2.49 -4.06 8.30
CA TRP A 176 -3.09 -2.72 8.25
C TRP A 176 -2.87 -1.99 6.94
N GLY A 177 -3.92 -1.50 6.30
CA GLY A 177 -3.80 -0.65 5.12
C GLY A 177 -4.95 0.33 4.95
N TYR A 178 -4.70 1.41 4.20
CA TYR A 178 -5.67 2.45 3.91
C TYR A 178 -5.73 2.74 2.40
N SER A 179 -6.92 3.07 1.87
CA SER A 179 -7.11 3.39 0.45
C SER A 179 -6.57 2.28 -0.46
N GLY A 180 -5.67 2.53 -1.41
CA GLY A 180 -5.03 1.47 -2.21
C GLY A 180 -4.39 0.34 -1.37
N GLY A 181 -3.85 0.65 -0.19
CA GLY A 181 -3.29 -0.36 0.73
C GLY A 181 -4.34 -1.25 1.42
N SER A 182 -5.61 -0.81 1.44
CA SER A 182 -6.72 -1.64 1.93
C SER A 182 -6.99 -2.82 1.01
N ILE A 183 -6.67 -2.72 -0.29
CA ILE A 183 -6.78 -3.84 -1.25
C ILE A 183 -5.89 -4.98 -0.77
N ALA A 184 -4.60 -4.71 -0.54
CA ALA A 184 -3.67 -5.72 -0.05
C ALA A 184 -4.12 -6.32 1.29
N SER A 185 -4.53 -5.48 2.25
CA SER A 185 -4.93 -5.94 3.59
C SER A 185 -6.20 -6.80 3.57
N SER A 186 -7.19 -6.40 2.79
CA SER A 186 -8.48 -7.09 2.69
C SER A 186 -8.34 -8.42 1.97
N TRP A 187 -7.62 -8.45 0.84
CA TRP A 187 -7.32 -9.69 0.12
C TRP A 187 -6.47 -10.64 0.94
N ALA A 188 -5.43 -10.16 1.62
CA ALA A 188 -4.61 -11.01 2.50
C ALA A 188 -5.43 -11.63 3.64
N ALA A 189 -6.28 -10.84 4.30
CA ALA A 189 -7.14 -11.35 5.37
C ALA A 189 -8.17 -12.38 4.85
N ALA A 190 -8.69 -12.18 3.64
CA ALA A 190 -9.65 -13.07 3.02
C ALA A 190 -9.01 -14.37 2.50
N MET A 191 -7.81 -14.29 1.92
CA MET A 191 -7.10 -15.43 1.33
C MET A 191 -6.29 -16.25 2.34
N GLN A 192 -5.95 -15.68 3.51
CA GLN A 192 -5.13 -16.35 4.53
C GLN A 192 -5.59 -17.78 4.85
N PRO A 193 -6.89 -18.08 5.06
CA PRO A 193 -7.34 -19.42 5.41
C PRO A 193 -6.96 -20.50 4.38
N ASP A 194 -6.90 -20.14 3.11
CA ASP A 194 -6.67 -21.07 2.01
C ASP A 194 -5.20 -21.04 1.53
N TYR A 195 -4.62 -19.85 1.42
CA TYR A 195 -3.28 -19.64 0.87
C TYR A 195 -2.14 -19.77 1.90
N ALA A 196 -2.39 -19.35 3.14
CA ALA A 196 -1.42 -19.37 4.21
C ALA A 196 -2.03 -19.79 5.55
N PRO A 197 -2.65 -20.99 5.62
CA PRO A 197 -3.36 -21.47 6.81
C PRO A 197 -2.45 -21.51 8.04
N GLU A 198 -1.16 -21.77 7.87
CA GLU A 198 -0.18 -21.82 8.95
C GLU A 198 0.06 -20.45 9.62
N LEU A 199 -0.26 -19.34 8.95
CA LEU A 199 -0.19 -18.00 9.55
C LEU A 199 -1.37 -17.68 10.47
N SER A 200 -2.34 -18.58 10.63
CA SER A 200 -3.50 -18.40 11.53
C SER A 200 -3.08 -18.19 12.99
N ASP A 201 -1.97 -18.78 13.41
CA ASP A 201 -1.41 -18.57 14.74
C ASP A 201 -0.69 -17.22 14.86
N ASN A 202 -0.15 -16.68 13.77
CA ASN A 202 0.57 -15.41 13.78
C ASN A 202 -0.39 -14.22 13.64
N ILE A 203 -1.37 -14.28 12.74
CA ILE A 203 -2.22 -13.11 12.43
C ILE A 203 -3.37 -12.99 13.43
N ILE A 204 -3.30 -11.98 14.29
CA ILE A 204 -4.29 -11.72 15.34
C ILE A 204 -5.33 -10.64 14.96
N GLY A 205 -5.29 -10.18 13.71
CA GLY A 205 -6.32 -9.31 13.15
C GLY A 205 -5.91 -8.56 11.89
N ALA A 206 -6.89 -7.92 11.24
CA ALA A 206 -6.68 -7.04 10.10
C ALA A 206 -7.47 -5.74 10.24
N ALA A 207 -6.80 -4.60 10.17
CA ALA A 207 -7.38 -3.27 10.13
C ALA A 207 -7.35 -2.71 8.71
N MET A 208 -8.45 -2.15 8.22
CA MET A 208 -8.50 -1.56 6.88
C MET A 208 -9.43 -0.36 6.86
N GLY A 209 -9.06 0.69 6.14
CA GLY A 209 -9.94 1.84 5.99
C GLY A 209 -9.86 2.50 4.64
N GLY A 210 -10.87 3.31 4.33
CA GLY A 210 -11.05 3.78 2.96
C GLY A 210 -11.14 2.58 2.01
N THR A 211 -11.84 1.51 2.45
CA THR A 211 -11.65 0.16 1.91
C THR A 211 -12.12 0.07 0.47
N VAL A 212 -11.18 -0.10 -0.46
CA VAL A 212 -11.44 -0.19 -1.90
C VAL A 212 -11.92 -1.60 -2.22
N THR A 213 -13.22 -1.72 -2.47
CA THR A 213 -13.87 -3.00 -2.78
C THR A 213 -14.31 -3.04 -4.24
N ASN A 214 -14.92 -1.97 -4.72
CA ASN A 214 -15.37 -1.80 -6.10
C ASN A 214 -14.41 -0.86 -6.87
N LEU A 215 -13.51 -1.43 -7.67
CA LEU A 215 -12.56 -0.64 -8.46
C LEU A 215 -13.26 0.27 -9.47
N THR A 216 -14.33 -0.21 -10.13
CA THR A 216 -15.08 0.58 -11.11
C THR A 216 -15.63 1.88 -10.51
N ALA A 217 -16.19 1.81 -9.30
CA ALA A 217 -16.70 2.99 -8.60
C ALA A 217 -15.58 4.00 -8.28
N ALA A 218 -14.39 3.52 -7.91
CA ALA A 218 -13.22 4.38 -7.70
C ALA A 218 -12.73 5.04 -9.01
N LEU A 219 -12.75 4.30 -10.13
CA LEU A 219 -12.41 4.86 -11.45
C LEU A 219 -13.43 5.92 -11.89
N GLU A 220 -14.73 5.70 -11.66
CA GLU A 220 -15.80 6.68 -11.92
C GLU A 220 -15.65 7.93 -11.06
N ALA A 221 -15.37 7.76 -9.77
CA ALA A 221 -15.21 8.86 -8.82
C ALA A 221 -13.99 9.74 -9.12
N THR A 222 -12.92 9.17 -9.70
CA THR A 222 -11.66 9.88 -9.93
C THR A 222 -11.53 10.48 -11.34
N ASP A 223 -12.33 10.06 -12.32
CA ASP A 223 -12.23 10.57 -13.70
C ASP A 223 -12.57 12.06 -13.80
N LYS A 224 -11.77 12.80 -14.60
CA LYS A 224 -11.80 14.28 -14.74
C LYS A 224 -11.50 15.06 -13.46
N THR A 225 -11.07 14.41 -12.37
CA THR A 225 -10.71 15.09 -11.13
C THR A 225 -9.20 15.35 -11.05
N ILE A 226 -8.74 15.90 -9.93
CA ILE A 226 -7.31 16.01 -9.65
C ILE A 226 -6.64 14.63 -9.38
N LEU A 227 -7.43 13.56 -9.19
CA LEU A 227 -6.96 12.16 -9.09
C LEU A 227 -7.11 11.34 -10.35
N SER A 228 -7.40 11.95 -11.50
CA SER A 228 -7.47 11.23 -12.79
C SER A 228 -6.24 10.37 -13.08
N GLY A 229 -5.09 10.63 -12.44
CA GLY A 229 -3.87 9.83 -12.58
C GLY A 229 -3.95 8.42 -12.00
N ILE A 230 -4.87 8.13 -11.07
CA ILE A 230 -5.05 6.79 -10.50
C ILE A 230 -5.55 5.80 -11.56
N ILE A 231 -6.46 6.23 -12.45
CA ILE A 231 -7.04 5.39 -13.51
C ILE A 231 -5.97 4.78 -14.43
N PRO A 232 -5.10 5.55 -15.11
CA PRO A 232 -4.08 4.98 -15.98
C PRO A 232 -3.06 4.13 -15.22
N LEU A 233 -2.80 4.41 -13.93
CA LEU A 233 -1.92 3.58 -13.09
C LEU A 233 -2.56 2.22 -12.78
N ALA A 234 -3.86 2.19 -12.45
CA ALA A 234 -4.62 0.97 -12.22
C ALA A 234 -4.70 0.12 -13.51
N LEU A 235 -5.05 0.73 -14.64
CA LEU A 235 -5.08 0.04 -15.94
C LEU A 235 -3.71 -0.56 -16.29
N ASN A 236 -2.62 0.18 -16.06
CA ASN A 236 -1.28 -0.34 -16.28
C ASN A 236 -0.92 -1.46 -15.29
N GLY A 237 -1.49 -1.46 -14.08
CA GLY A 237 -1.30 -2.50 -13.07
C GLY A 237 -1.92 -3.81 -13.52
N PHE A 238 -3.16 -3.77 -13.99
CA PHE A 238 -3.78 -4.91 -14.66
C PHE A 238 -2.96 -5.38 -15.86
N ALA A 239 -2.50 -4.46 -16.71
CA ALA A 239 -1.72 -4.84 -17.88
C ALA A 239 -0.31 -5.40 -17.57
N ASN A 240 0.21 -5.19 -16.35
CA ASN A 240 1.47 -5.81 -15.90
C ASN A 240 1.25 -7.27 -15.49
N GLU A 241 0.07 -7.57 -14.96
CA GLU A 241 -0.31 -8.90 -14.48
C GLU A 241 -0.92 -9.77 -15.58
N TYR A 242 -1.74 -9.16 -16.45
CA TYR A 242 -2.55 -9.84 -17.44
C TYR A 242 -2.09 -9.43 -18.85
N PRO A 243 -1.31 -10.27 -19.58
CA PRO A 243 -0.74 -9.89 -20.88
C PRO A 243 -1.78 -9.43 -21.92
N TRP A 244 -2.93 -10.09 -21.98
CA TRP A 244 -4.01 -9.71 -22.92
C TRP A 244 -4.63 -8.34 -22.61
N VAL A 245 -4.55 -7.87 -21.37
CA VAL A 245 -5.00 -6.51 -21.00
C VAL A 245 -4.08 -5.45 -21.60
N ARG A 246 -2.78 -5.75 -21.73
CA ARG A 246 -1.84 -4.85 -22.41
C ARG A 246 -2.26 -4.59 -23.85
N GLU A 247 -2.60 -5.67 -24.55
CA GLU A 247 -3.04 -5.63 -25.94
C GLU A 247 -4.32 -4.80 -26.10
N GLU A 248 -5.31 -5.04 -25.23
CA GLU A 248 -6.57 -4.28 -25.21
C GLU A 248 -6.34 -2.78 -24.97
N LEU A 249 -5.51 -2.40 -23.99
CA LEU A 249 -5.19 -0.99 -23.74
C LEU A 249 -4.47 -0.35 -24.92
N ASP A 250 -3.59 -1.09 -25.59
CA ASP A 250 -2.84 -0.59 -26.74
C ASP A 250 -3.72 -0.35 -27.98
N LEU A 251 -4.83 -1.07 -28.10
CA LEU A 251 -5.87 -0.91 -29.12
C LEU A 251 -6.82 0.24 -28.79
N GLU A 252 -7.26 0.35 -27.54
CA GLU A 252 -8.31 1.29 -27.12
C GLU A 252 -7.80 2.72 -26.81
N VAL A 253 -6.50 2.88 -26.56
CA VAL A 253 -5.92 4.21 -26.31
C VAL A 253 -5.93 5.07 -27.58
N ASP A 254 -6.34 6.33 -27.47
CA ASP A 254 -6.25 7.30 -28.56
C ASP A 254 -4.79 7.37 -29.06
N PRO A 255 -4.53 7.10 -30.35
CA PRO A 255 -3.16 7.08 -30.90
C PRO A 255 -2.39 8.38 -30.65
N LYS A 256 -3.08 9.54 -30.62
CA LYS A 256 -2.46 10.85 -30.35
C LYS A 256 -2.04 11.01 -28.88
N LYS A 257 -2.62 10.22 -27.98
CA LYS A 257 -2.38 10.29 -26.53
C LYS A 257 -1.56 9.12 -26.01
N LYS A 258 -1.37 8.05 -26.80
CA LYS A 258 -0.60 6.85 -26.44
C LYS A 258 0.76 7.16 -25.83
N ALA A 259 1.57 8.02 -26.47
CA ALA A 259 2.87 8.39 -25.92
C ALA A 259 2.78 9.15 -24.58
N SER A 260 1.74 9.96 -24.38
CA SER A 260 1.50 10.65 -23.10
C SER A 260 1.03 9.68 -22.02
N PHE A 261 0.19 8.72 -22.38
CA PHE A 261 -0.26 7.63 -21.50
C PHE A 261 0.95 6.82 -21.03
N GLN A 262 1.77 6.32 -21.96
CA GLN A 262 2.98 5.54 -21.67
C GLN A 262 3.96 6.31 -20.76
N ARG A 263 4.16 7.61 -20.97
CA ARG A 263 4.99 8.42 -20.06
C ARG A 263 4.36 8.63 -18.68
N GLY A 264 3.05 8.69 -18.62
CA GLY A 264 2.30 8.92 -17.39
C GLY A 264 2.29 7.70 -16.47
N VAL A 265 2.08 6.49 -17.01
CA VAL A 265 2.05 5.23 -16.23
C VAL A 265 3.41 4.81 -15.67
N GLN A 266 4.49 5.45 -16.13
CA GLN A 266 5.85 5.27 -15.61
C GLN A 266 6.18 6.23 -14.45
N LYS A 267 5.20 6.98 -13.95
CA LYS A 267 5.36 7.94 -12.85
C LYS A 267 4.79 7.36 -11.56
N CYS A 268 5.33 7.79 -10.42
CA CYS A 268 4.72 7.53 -9.12
C CYS A 268 3.46 8.39 -8.92
N LEU A 269 2.72 8.17 -7.84
CA LEU A 269 1.40 8.74 -7.59
C LEU A 269 1.29 10.26 -7.83
N LEU A 270 1.96 11.15 -7.06
CA LEU A 270 1.76 12.61 -7.25
C LEU A 270 2.22 13.11 -8.63
N PRO A 271 3.38 12.68 -9.18
CA PRO A 271 3.73 13.07 -10.54
C PRO A 271 2.72 12.57 -11.58
N ALA A 272 2.12 11.39 -11.40
CA ALA A 272 1.05 10.89 -12.27
C ALA A 272 -0.25 11.69 -12.10
N ALA A 273 -0.67 11.97 -10.86
CA ALA A 273 -1.82 12.81 -10.55
C ALA A 273 -1.68 14.22 -11.17
N THR A 274 -0.48 14.79 -11.13
CA THR A 274 -0.17 16.08 -11.77
C THR A 274 -0.21 15.97 -13.30
N HIS A 275 0.38 14.91 -13.87
CA HIS A 275 0.42 14.68 -15.33
C HIS A 275 -0.98 14.52 -15.94
N PHE A 276 -1.86 13.82 -15.23
CA PHE A 276 -3.23 13.55 -15.66
C PHE A 276 -4.27 14.49 -15.04
N ARG A 277 -3.86 15.54 -14.31
CA ARG A 277 -4.76 16.41 -13.55
C ARG A 277 -5.91 16.95 -14.40
N GLY A 278 -7.14 16.67 -13.99
CA GLY A 278 -8.37 17.11 -14.67
C GLY A 278 -8.57 16.52 -16.06
N LYS A 279 -7.73 15.58 -16.50
CA LYS A 279 -7.88 14.91 -17.79
C LYS A 279 -9.02 13.91 -17.69
N LYS A 280 -9.78 13.80 -18.79
CA LYS A 280 -10.72 12.72 -18.99
C LYS A 280 -9.94 11.49 -19.46
N ILE A 281 -9.93 10.44 -18.66
CA ILE A 281 -9.26 9.18 -19.00
C ILE A 281 -10.23 8.28 -19.75
N LEU A 282 -11.46 8.15 -19.25
CA LEU A 282 -12.47 7.22 -19.77
C LEU A 282 -13.56 7.94 -20.56
N GLY A 283 -13.62 7.67 -21.86
CA GLY A 283 -14.59 8.23 -22.81
C GLY A 283 -15.84 7.38 -22.96
N ALA A 284 -16.92 8.01 -23.43
CA ALA A 284 -18.13 7.32 -23.86
C ALA A 284 -18.36 7.64 -25.35
N ASN A 285 -18.66 6.62 -26.16
CA ASN A 285 -19.06 6.76 -27.56
C ASN A 285 -18.05 7.56 -28.42
N ASN A 286 -16.85 7.01 -28.61
CA ASN A 286 -15.79 7.61 -29.44
C ASN A 286 -15.42 9.05 -29.01
N ASP A 287 -15.35 9.30 -27.70
CA ASP A 287 -15.00 10.61 -27.17
C ASP A 287 -13.50 10.89 -27.32
N LYS A 288 -13.15 11.56 -28.41
CA LYS A 288 -11.77 11.96 -28.73
C LYS A 288 -11.15 12.94 -27.71
N LYS A 289 -11.90 13.45 -26.73
CA LYS A 289 -11.31 14.20 -25.59
C LYS A 289 -10.71 13.27 -24.53
N ALA A 290 -11.18 12.04 -24.41
CA ALA A 290 -10.68 11.05 -23.45
C ALA A 290 -9.37 10.36 -23.91
N PHE A 291 -8.58 9.82 -22.97
CA PHE A 291 -7.44 8.97 -23.32
C PHE A 291 -7.88 7.66 -23.98
N PHE A 292 -8.98 7.08 -23.51
CA PHE A 292 -9.64 5.93 -24.10
C PHE A 292 -11.01 6.37 -24.61
N PRO A 293 -11.19 6.64 -25.93
CA PRO A 293 -12.44 7.18 -26.46
C PRO A 293 -13.69 6.35 -26.15
N ASN A 294 -13.53 5.03 -26.05
CA ASN A 294 -14.57 4.07 -25.66
C ASN A 294 -14.33 3.48 -24.26
N GLY A 295 -13.56 4.17 -23.39
CA GLY A 295 -13.08 3.64 -22.11
C GLY A 295 -14.17 3.01 -21.23
N TRP A 296 -15.37 3.58 -21.15
CA TRP A 296 -16.46 2.95 -20.38
C TRP A 296 -16.97 1.65 -21.00
N SER A 297 -17.00 1.56 -22.33
CA SER A 297 -17.35 0.33 -23.03
C SER A 297 -16.24 -0.71 -22.91
N MET A 298 -14.98 -0.28 -22.97
CA MET A 298 -13.81 -1.14 -22.75
C MET A 298 -13.86 -1.81 -21.36
N LEU A 299 -14.14 -1.03 -20.30
CA LEU A 299 -14.25 -1.57 -18.93
C LEU A 299 -15.41 -2.57 -18.76
N ARG A 300 -16.50 -2.41 -19.53
CA ARG A 300 -17.66 -3.31 -19.52
C ARG A 300 -17.53 -4.47 -20.51
N GLY A 301 -16.48 -4.47 -21.33
CA GLY A 301 -16.24 -5.49 -22.35
C GLY A 301 -15.78 -6.82 -21.74
N SER A 302 -15.71 -7.83 -22.59
CA SER A 302 -15.33 -9.21 -22.23
C SER A 302 -13.92 -9.35 -21.66
N VAL A 303 -13.05 -8.36 -21.87
CA VAL A 303 -11.67 -8.38 -21.33
C VAL A 303 -11.62 -7.85 -19.89
N PHE A 304 -12.17 -6.66 -19.63
CA PHE A 304 -12.02 -5.99 -18.33
C PHE A 304 -13.10 -6.36 -17.32
N SER A 305 -14.33 -6.61 -17.74
CA SER A 305 -15.43 -6.92 -16.82
C SER A 305 -15.13 -8.13 -15.92
N PRO A 306 -14.77 -9.32 -16.46
CA PRO A 306 -14.44 -10.47 -15.60
C PRO A 306 -13.17 -10.23 -14.76
N LEU A 307 -12.26 -9.39 -15.25
CA LEU A 307 -11.02 -9.06 -14.54
C LEU A 307 -11.26 -8.19 -13.30
N LEU A 308 -12.10 -7.16 -13.46
CA LEU A 308 -12.49 -6.26 -12.38
C LEU A 308 -13.30 -7.02 -11.34
N LEU A 309 -14.18 -7.94 -11.75
CA LEU A 309 -14.94 -8.80 -10.86
C LEU A 309 -14.02 -9.75 -10.08
N ARG A 310 -13.09 -10.44 -10.76
CA ARG A 310 -12.11 -11.35 -10.13
C ARG A 310 -11.20 -10.64 -9.11
N ASN A 311 -10.98 -9.35 -9.27
CA ASN A 311 -10.18 -8.53 -8.36
C ASN A 311 -11.03 -7.67 -7.41
N SER A 312 -12.29 -8.05 -7.22
CA SER A 312 -13.22 -7.44 -6.28
C SER A 312 -13.66 -8.44 -5.21
N LEU A 313 -13.76 -7.98 -3.96
CA LEU A 313 -14.33 -8.79 -2.86
C LEU A 313 -15.87 -8.70 -2.81
N VAL A 314 -16.46 -7.78 -3.58
CA VAL A 314 -17.91 -7.58 -3.68
C VAL A 314 -18.35 -7.46 -5.12
N ASP A 315 -19.57 -7.86 -5.40
CA ASP A 315 -20.19 -7.69 -6.70
C ASP A 315 -20.48 -6.18 -6.90
N TYR A 316 -20.54 -5.70 -8.14
CA TYR A 316 -20.77 -4.28 -8.45
C TYR A 316 -21.86 -4.09 -9.50
N ASP A 317 -22.42 -2.88 -9.57
CA ASP A 317 -23.72 -2.62 -10.24
C ASP A 317 -23.78 -2.96 -11.75
N TYR A 318 -22.64 -3.24 -12.40
CA TYR A 318 -22.55 -3.64 -13.81
C TYR A 318 -22.01 -5.05 -14.03
N SER A 319 -21.71 -5.81 -12.97
CA SER A 319 -21.32 -7.20 -13.14
C SER A 319 -22.57 -8.02 -13.46
N GLU A 320 -22.57 -8.70 -14.62
CA GLU A 320 -23.62 -9.65 -14.98
C GLU A 320 -23.52 -10.95 -14.15
N GLU A 321 -22.34 -11.17 -13.57
CA GLU A 321 -21.98 -12.30 -12.72
C GLU A 321 -21.76 -11.83 -11.27
N ALA A 322 -22.04 -12.71 -10.31
CA ALA A 322 -21.67 -12.53 -8.92
C ALA A 322 -20.19 -12.91 -8.73
N VAL A 323 -19.54 -12.42 -7.66
CA VAL A 323 -18.23 -12.96 -7.28
C VAL A 323 -18.45 -14.40 -6.80
N ASP A 324 -17.93 -15.37 -7.56
CA ASP A 324 -18.18 -16.81 -7.38
C ASP A 324 -17.76 -17.36 -6.00
N GLU A 325 -16.64 -16.89 -5.45
CA GLU A 325 -16.12 -17.32 -4.15
C GLU A 325 -16.13 -16.17 -3.13
N VAL A 326 -16.87 -16.36 -2.03
CA VAL A 326 -16.86 -15.42 -0.91
C VAL A 326 -15.77 -15.84 0.07
N HIS A 327 -14.57 -15.28 -0.09
CA HIS A 327 -13.52 -15.43 0.91
C HIS A 327 -13.85 -14.60 2.16
N VAL A 328 -14.18 -15.30 3.25
CA VAL A 328 -14.49 -14.69 4.56
C VAL A 328 -13.27 -14.79 5.46
N PRO A 329 -12.70 -13.67 5.92
CA PRO A 329 -11.60 -13.68 6.88
C PRO A 329 -11.95 -14.50 8.13
N LYS A 330 -10.98 -15.31 8.60
CA LYS A 330 -11.07 -16.04 9.87
C LYS A 330 -10.44 -15.29 11.05
N VAL A 331 -9.65 -14.27 10.75
CA VAL A 331 -9.08 -13.38 11.75
C VAL A 331 -10.03 -12.22 12.05
N PRO A 332 -9.98 -11.60 13.25
CA PRO A 332 -10.77 -10.41 13.54
C PRO A 332 -10.50 -9.27 12.56
N VAL A 333 -11.56 -8.63 12.05
CA VAL A 333 -11.44 -7.51 11.12
C VAL A 333 -11.95 -6.21 11.74
N PHE A 334 -11.21 -5.12 11.52
CA PHE A 334 -11.62 -3.76 11.84
C PHE A 334 -11.66 -2.90 10.57
N MET A 335 -12.85 -2.41 10.21
CA MET A 335 -13.07 -1.48 9.12
C MET A 335 -13.25 -0.06 9.66
N TYR A 336 -12.73 0.94 8.97
CA TYR A 336 -13.03 2.35 9.26
C TYR A 336 -13.20 3.17 7.99
N HIS A 337 -14.19 4.07 7.96
CA HIS A 337 -14.50 4.81 6.74
C HIS A 337 -15.12 6.17 7.02
N GLY A 338 -14.87 7.13 6.14
CA GLY A 338 -15.46 8.46 6.18
C GLY A 338 -16.75 8.50 5.37
N ARG A 339 -17.86 8.95 5.95
CA ARG A 339 -19.14 9.03 5.24
C ARG A 339 -19.11 9.98 4.05
N LEU A 340 -18.25 11.00 4.10
CA LEU A 340 -18.10 12.00 3.04
C LEU A 340 -17.02 11.61 2.02
N ASP A 341 -16.59 10.34 1.99
CA ASP A 341 -15.60 9.85 1.05
C ASP A 341 -16.13 9.87 -0.39
N ARG A 342 -15.49 10.70 -1.21
CA ARG A 342 -15.79 10.90 -2.64
C ARG A 342 -14.80 10.19 -3.57
N ILE A 343 -13.82 9.48 -3.03
CA ILE A 343 -12.82 8.73 -3.80
C ILE A 343 -13.17 7.24 -3.75
N VAL A 344 -13.48 6.75 -2.55
CA VAL A 344 -13.91 5.40 -2.27
C VAL A 344 -15.29 5.48 -1.61
N PRO A 345 -16.38 5.37 -2.40
CA PRO A 345 -17.72 5.56 -1.88
C PRO A 345 -18.04 4.58 -0.73
N ALA A 346 -18.48 5.10 0.42
CA ALA A 346 -18.78 4.29 1.60
C ALA A 346 -19.84 3.20 1.34
N LYS A 347 -20.70 3.37 0.32
CA LYS A 347 -21.68 2.35 -0.09
C LYS A 347 -21.04 1.01 -0.43
N ASP A 348 -19.87 1.00 -1.08
CA ASP A 348 -19.22 -0.23 -1.54
C ASP A 348 -18.48 -0.92 -0.38
N THR A 349 -17.97 -0.14 0.56
CA THR A 349 -17.45 -0.65 1.84
C THR A 349 -18.55 -1.24 2.71
N ASN A 350 -19.74 -0.62 2.74
CA ASN A 350 -20.92 -1.16 3.43
C ASN A 350 -21.35 -2.50 2.83
N LYS A 351 -21.36 -2.64 1.49
CA LYS A 351 -21.66 -3.90 0.82
C LYS A 351 -20.71 -5.02 1.27
N LEU A 352 -19.41 -4.75 1.42
CA LEU A 352 -18.45 -5.74 1.90
C LEU A 352 -18.73 -6.15 3.35
N TYR A 353 -18.99 -5.16 4.22
CA TYR A 353 -19.37 -5.42 5.60
C TYR A 353 -20.60 -6.34 5.66
N ASP A 354 -21.66 -6.00 4.94
CA ASP A 354 -22.91 -6.78 4.91
C ASP A 354 -22.66 -8.20 4.34
N LYS A 355 -21.83 -8.32 3.29
CA LYS A 355 -21.46 -9.60 2.66
C LYS A 355 -20.71 -10.51 3.63
N TRP A 356 -19.68 -10.01 4.32
CA TRP A 356 -18.95 -10.81 5.31
C TRP A 356 -19.82 -11.17 6.53
N CYS A 357 -20.67 -10.27 6.99
CA CYS A 357 -21.62 -10.56 8.07
C CYS A 357 -22.60 -11.66 7.68
N ALA A 358 -23.19 -11.59 6.48
CA ALA A 358 -24.12 -12.60 5.99
C ALA A 358 -23.47 -13.98 5.79
N ASN A 359 -22.15 -14.01 5.55
CA ASN A 359 -21.37 -15.24 5.36
C ASN A 359 -20.63 -15.69 6.63
N GLY A 360 -21.04 -15.20 7.81
CA GLY A 360 -20.64 -15.77 9.09
C GLY A 360 -19.22 -15.44 9.53
N ILE A 361 -18.72 -14.23 9.25
CA ILE A 361 -17.48 -13.76 9.88
C ILE A 361 -17.63 -13.72 11.41
N ASP A 362 -16.66 -14.28 12.13
CA ASP A 362 -16.72 -14.40 13.59
C ASP A 362 -16.55 -13.06 14.32
N SER A 363 -15.81 -12.12 13.72
CA SER A 363 -15.54 -10.81 14.29
C SER A 363 -15.33 -9.76 13.20
N LEU A 364 -16.28 -8.84 13.05
CA LEU A 364 -16.16 -7.69 12.17
C LEU A 364 -16.66 -6.42 12.86
N GLU A 365 -15.73 -5.52 13.18
CA GLU A 365 -16.05 -4.20 13.72
C GLU A 365 -15.91 -3.15 12.62
N TYR A 366 -16.89 -2.24 12.49
CA TYR A 366 -16.88 -1.15 11.52
C TYR A 366 -17.15 0.20 12.18
N SER A 367 -16.18 1.11 12.12
CA SER A 367 -16.29 2.48 12.63
C SER A 367 -16.44 3.51 11.50
N GLU A 368 -17.63 4.08 11.36
CA GLU A 368 -17.93 5.11 10.37
C GLU A 368 -17.84 6.51 10.97
N SER A 369 -17.10 7.41 10.32
CA SER A 369 -16.97 8.81 10.70
C SER A 369 -17.92 9.70 9.89
N LEU A 370 -18.71 10.55 10.56
CA LEU A 370 -19.71 11.41 9.93
C LEU A 370 -19.12 12.62 9.21
N THR A 371 -17.98 13.13 9.68
CA THR A 371 -17.45 14.44 9.24
C THR A 371 -16.23 14.36 8.34
N SER A 372 -15.70 13.17 8.08
CA SER A 372 -14.49 12.99 7.28
C SER A 372 -14.80 12.49 5.87
N GLY A 373 -14.09 13.05 4.89
CA GLY A 373 -13.89 12.47 3.58
C GLY A 373 -12.57 11.68 3.53
N HIS A 374 -12.21 11.16 2.35
CA HIS A 374 -11.12 10.20 2.17
C HIS A 374 -9.78 10.61 2.81
N VAL A 375 -9.29 11.83 2.53
CA VAL A 375 -7.97 12.25 3.01
C VAL A 375 -7.98 12.57 4.50
N LEU A 376 -9.04 13.20 5.00
CA LEU A 376 -9.15 13.50 6.43
C LEU A 376 -9.27 12.21 7.25
N GLU A 377 -10.01 11.23 6.73
CA GLU A 377 -10.18 9.93 7.36
C GLU A 377 -8.88 9.11 7.38
N ALA A 378 -8.00 9.29 6.41
CA ALA A 378 -6.68 8.65 6.42
C ALA A 378 -5.91 8.98 7.72
N CYS A 379 -6.00 10.22 8.19
CA CYS A 379 -5.37 10.67 9.44
C CYS A 379 -6.24 10.37 10.66
N GLN A 380 -7.50 10.78 10.66
CA GLN A 380 -8.39 10.67 11.83
C GLN A 380 -8.80 9.23 12.13
N GLY A 381 -9.01 8.42 11.09
CA GLY A 381 -9.30 7.01 11.17
C GLY A 381 -8.10 6.16 11.60
N ALA A 382 -6.87 6.60 11.28
CA ALA A 382 -5.67 5.93 11.76
C ALA A 382 -5.56 5.91 13.30
N ASN A 383 -6.13 6.89 14.00
CA ASN A 383 -6.26 6.82 15.46
C ASN A 383 -7.12 5.63 15.91
N ALA A 384 -8.25 5.39 15.23
CA ALA A 384 -9.13 4.27 15.54
C ALA A 384 -8.45 2.94 15.24
N ALA A 385 -7.84 2.81 14.06
CA ALA A 385 -7.08 1.63 13.65
C ALA A 385 -5.94 1.33 14.63
N TRP A 386 -5.09 2.31 14.93
CA TRP A 386 -3.99 2.14 15.89
C TRP A 386 -4.47 1.74 17.28
N THR A 387 -5.57 2.33 17.74
CA THR A 387 -6.17 1.96 19.01
C THR A 387 -6.65 0.51 19.00
N TRP A 388 -7.33 0.07 17.93
CA TRP A 388 -7.81 -1.30 17.79
C TRP A 388 -6.65 -2.30 17.69
N ILE A 389 -5.62 -2.00 16.90
CA ILE A 389 -4.39 -2.79 16.74
C ILE A 389 -3.71 -3.00 18.09
N ARG A 390 -3.50 -1.92 18.86
CA ARG A 390 -2.92 -2.00 20.21
C ARG A 390 -3.76 -2.91 21.12
N GLN A 391 -5.08 -2.83 21.05
CA GLN A 391 -5.96 -3.69 21.86
C GLN A 391 -5.83 -5.18 21.49
N ARG A 392 -5.56 -5.53 20.22
CA ARG A 392 -5.25 -6.91 19.82
C ARG A 392 -3.97 -7.39 20.51
N PHE A 393 -2.91 -6.59 20.47
CA PHE A 393 -1.63 -6.91 21.11
C PHE A 393 -1.68 -6.95 22.64
N GLU A 394 -2.64 -6.25 23.25
CA GLU A 394 -2.92 -6.30 24.70
C GLU A 394 -3.79 -7.51 25.09
N GLY A 395 -4.15 -8.37 24.15
CA GLY A 395 -4.98 -9.56 24.41
C GLY A 395 -6.44 -9.24 24.69
N ARG A 396 -6.93 -8.03 24.35
CA ARG A 396 -8.36 -7.72 24.49
C ARG A 396 -9.15 -8.51 23.47
N LEU A 397 -10.29 -9.06 23.86
CA LEU A 397 -11.16 -9.78 22.94
C LEU A 397 -11.72 -8.83 21.86
N PRO A 398 -11.86 -9.29 20.61
CA PRO A 398 -12.51 -8.51 19.57
C PRO A 398 -14.03 -8.54 19.80
N VAL A 399 -14.77 -7.73 19.02
CA VAL A 399 -16.22 -7.87 18.97
C VAL A 399 -16.59 -9.29 18.55
N GLN A 400 -17.74 -9.78 19.01
CA GLN A 400 -18.30 -11.06 18.57
C GLN A 400 -19.36 -10.79 17.50
N GLY A 401 -19.28 -11.50 16.39
CA GLY A 401 -20.08 -11.24 15.20
C GLY A 401 -19.78 -9.88 14.59
N CYS A 402 -20.83 -9.23 14.09
CA CYS A 402 -20.74 -7.96 13.40
C CYS A 402 -21.19 -6.77 14.26
N SER A 403 -20.35 -5.74 14.35
CA SER A 403 -20.65 -4.50 15.06
C SER A 403 -20.35 -3.29 14.18
N ARG A 404 -21.32 -2.38 14.03
CA ARG A 404 -21.15 -1.12 13.30
C ARG A 404 -21.45 0.05 14.21
N THR A 405 -20.51 0.98 14.30
CA THR A 405 -20.66 2.22 15.08
C THR A 405 -20.43 3.44 14.20
N THR A 406 -21.35 4.40 14.27
CA THR A 406 -21.17 5.72 13.65
C THR A 406 -20.74 6.73 14.70
N ARG A 407 -19.75 7.57 14.38
CA ARG A 407 -19.21 8.61 15.27
C ARG A 407 -19.12 9.93 14.53
N LEU A 408 -19.06 11.04 15.28
CA LEU A 408 -18.78 12.34 14.68
C LEU A 408 -17.45 12.29 13.92
N THR A 409 -16.40 11.75 14.56
CA THR A 409 -15.07 11.50 13.97
C THR A 409 -14.48 10.24 14.60
N ASN A 410 -13.68 9.50 13.83
CA ASN A 410 -12.93 8.35 14.31
C ASN A 410 -11.75 8.71 15.24
N LEU A 411 -11.45 10.01 15.43
CA LEU A 411 -10.64 10.47 16.57
C LEU A 411 -11.28 10.13 17.93
N LYS A 412 -12.61 9.99 17.99
CA LYS A 412 -13.35 9.66 19.22
C LYS A 412 -13.55 8.16 19.41
N TYR A 413 -12.74 7.34 18.75
CA TYR A 413 -12.81 5.89 18.92
C TYR A 413 -12.58 5.49 20.38
N HIS A 414 -13.34 4.48 20.84
CA HIS A 414 -13.34 4.08 22.24
C HIS A 414 -12.00 3.44 22.64
N GLY A 415 -11.45 3.84 23.78
CA GLY A 415 -10.15 3.37 24.26
C GLY A 415 -8.93 4.07 23.63
N SER A 416 -9.13 5.07 22.76
CA SER A 416 -8.02 5.92 22.31
C SER A 416 -7.46 6.73 23.49
N THR A 417 -6.13 6.85 23.57
CA THR A 417 -5.48 7.71 24.56
C THR A 417 -5.54 9.17 24.12
N LYS A 418 -5.34 10.10 25.06
CA LYS A 418 -5.21 11.53 24.70
C LYS A 418 -4.04 11.76 23.74
N SER A 419 -2.88 11.13 24.00
CA SER A 419 -1.69 11.25 23.16
C SER A 419 -1.92 10.77 21.73
N SER A 420 -2.58 9.62 21.54
CA SER A 420 -2.92 9.10 20.20
C SER A 420 -3.83 10.06 19.47
N ARG A 421 -4.89 10.55 20.14
CA ARG A 421 -5.81 11.52 19.53
C ARG A 421 -5.09 12.80 19.11
N ASP A 422 -4.30 13.38 20.00
CA ASP A 422 -3.60 14.65 19.73
C ASP A 422 -2.60 14.50 18.58
N TYR A 423 -1.91 13.35 18.48
CA TYR A 423 -0.98 13.06 17.40
C TYR A 423 -1.69 13.00 16.03
N TYR A 424 -2.74 12.20 15.91
CA TYR A 424 -3.47 12.06 14.64
C TYR A 424 -4.29 13.30 14.26
N ASP A 425 -4.82 14.03 15.25
CA ASP A 425 -5.44 15.33 15.03
C ASP A 425 -4.42 16.38 14.58
N GLY A 426 -3.21 16.34 15.14
CA GLY A 426 -2.08 17.16 14.70
C GLY A 426 -1.72 16.90 13.24
N LEU A 427 -1.61 15.63 12.82
CA LEU A 427 -1.38 15.26 11.43
C LEU A 427 -2.50 15.75 10.50
N ALA A 428 -3.76 15.62 10.92
CA ALA A 428 -4.92 16.08 10.15
C ALA A 428 -4.94 17.61 9.97
N LYS A 429 -4.35 18.36 10.91
CA LYS A 429 -4.24 19.83 10.89
C LYS A 429 -2.97 20.35 10.22
N ASP A 430 -2.04 19.47 9.85
CA ASP A 430 -0.87 19.90 9.08
C ASP A 430 -1.30 20.60 7.80
N LYS A 431 -0.64 21.72 7.45
CA LYS A 431 -1.08 22.56 6.33
C LYS A 431 -1.12 21.80 5.00
N SER A 432 -0.19 20.88 4.77
CA SER A 432 -0.16 20.09 3.54
C SER A 432 -1.37 19.15 3.46
N PHE A 433 -1.69 18.48 4.56
CA PHE A 433 -2.87 17.61 4.67
C PHE A 433 -4.18 18.36 4.60
N ALA A 434 -4.29 19.49 5.29
CA ALA A 434 -5.50 20.31 5.29
C ALA A 434 -5.79 20.85 3.89
N GLN A 435 -4.77 21.35 3.17
CA GLN A 435 -4.91 21.80 1.79
C GLN A 435 -5.29 20.67 0.84
N MET A 436 -4.66 19.51 1.01
CA MET A 436 -4.95 18.31 0.23
C MET A 436 -6.40 17.85 0.47
N SER A 437 -6.80 17.73 1.74
CA SER A 437 -8.16 17.36 2.14
C SER A 437 -9.20 18.32 1.55
N ALA A 438 -8.98 19.63 1.64
CA ALA A 438 -9.88 20.63 1.07
C ALA A 438 -10.00 20.54 -0.47
N ALA A 439 -8.96 20.08 -1.16
CA ALA A 439 -8.99 19.88 -2.61
C ALA A 439 -9.78 18.61 -3.04
N PHE A 440 -10.05 17.70 -2.10
CA PHE A 440 -10.76 16.44 -2.33
C PHE A 440 -12.14 16.35 -1.64
N GLN A 441 -12.54 17.38 -0.88
CA GLN A 441 -13.91 17.59 -0.43
C GLN A 441 -14.74 18.14 -1.57
#